data_AF-A0A419JVN2-F1
#
_entry.id   AF-A0A419JVN2-F1
#
_cell.length_a   1.000
_cell.length_b   1.000
_cell.length_c   1.000
_cell.angle_alpha   90.00
_cell.angle_beta   90.00
_cell.angle_gamma   90.00
#
_symmetry.space_group_name_H-M   'P 1'
#
loop_
_entity.id
_entity.type
_entity.pdbx_description
1 polymer ?
#
loop_
_entity_poly.entity_id
_entity_poly.type
_entity_poly.pdbx_seq_one_letter_code
_entity_poly.pdbx_strand_id
1 'polypeptide(L)'
;MKEVVNQIKSLSLGDLIRVEWFDASIGKSLSGGLNGIDVPVVSWGIFLGVLGKKNKHIILAQNTFHYADSLYDIDYTAIPTAWTQNITTINKNHIPQQQAKQLQKSFLIGGKTTTKRNKRQKKAINHERLD
;
A
#
# COMPACT_ATOMS: atom_id res chain seq x y z
N MET A 1 -15.48 6.79 13.73
CA MET A 1 -15.26 5.32 13.57
C MET A 1 -16.37 4.62 12.78
N LYS A 2 -17.67 4.79 13.11
CA LYS A 2 -18.77 4.15 12.35
C LYS A 2 -18.77 4.50 10.84
N GLU A 3 -18.38 5.72 10.52
CA GLU A 3 -18.34 6.23 9.14
C GLU A 3 -17.27 5.56 8.28
N VAL A 4 -16.01 5.50 8.75
CA VAL A 4 -14.91 4.80 8.05
C VAL A 4 -15.25 3.32 7.80
N VAL A 5 -15.90 2.65 8.76
CA VAL A 5 -16.34 1.25 8.57
C VAL A 5 -17.35 1.14 7.43
N ASN A 6 -18.28 2.08 7.31
CA ASN A 6 -19.24 2.10 6.20
C ASN A 6 -18.57 2.43 4.86
N GLN A 7 -17.62 3.38 4.87
CA GLN A 7 -16.82 3.69 3.68
C GLN A 7 -16.06 2.45 3.20
N ILE A 8 -15.38 1.72 4.10
CA ILE A 8 -14.69 0.46 3.78
C ILE A 8 -15.65 -0.58 3.18
N LYS A 9 -16.85 -0.75 3.76
CA LYS A 9 -17.85 -1.71 3.25
C LYS A 9 -18.33 -1.39 1.83
N SER A 10 -18.21 -0.14 1.40
CA SER A 10 -18.58 0.30 0.04
C SER A 10 -17.46 0.09 -0.99
N LEU A 11 -16.27 -0.34 -0.57
CA LEU A 11 -15.13 -0.56 -1.43
C LEU A 11 -15.11 -1.97 -2.02
N SER A 12 -14.67 -2.05 -3.27
CA SER A 12 -14.43 -3.31 -3.98
C SER A 12 -12.95 -3.46 -4.32
N LEU A 13 -12.48 -4.71 -4.37
CA LEU A 13 -11.12 -5.00 -4.83
C LEU A 13 -10.89 -4.40 -6.22
N GLY A 14 -9.81 -3.63 -6.36
CA GLY A 14 -9.48 -2.96 -7.61
C GLY A 14 -9.96 -1.52 -7.73
N ASP A 15 -10.70 -1.00 -6.74
CA ASP A 15 -11.03 0.42 -6.66
C ASP A 15 -9.76 1.25 -6.45
N LEU A 16 -9.61 2.36 -7.19
CA LEU A 16 -8.61 3.39 -6.90
C LEU A 16 -9.18 4.33 -5.83
N ILE A 17 -8.48 4.43 -4.69
CA ILE A 17 -8.95 5.21 -3.55
C ILE A 17 -7.88 6.16 -3.03
N ARG A 18 -8.36 7.22 -2.37
CA ARG A 18 -7.59 8.13 -1.52
C ARG A 18 -7.95 7.87 -0.07
N VAL A 19 -6.96 7.69 0.78
CA VAL A 19 -7.12 7.49 2.22
C VAL A 19 -6.39 8.60 2.95
N GLU A 20 -7.13 9.31 3.81
CA GLU A 20 -6.61 10.31 4.72
C GLU A 20 -6.48 9.68 6.10
N TRP A 21 -5.29 9.74 6.70
CA TRP A 21 -4.98 9.09 7.97
C TRP A 21 -3.87 9.81 8.71
N PHE A 22 -3.70 9.48 9.99
CA PHE A 22 -2.59 10.00 10.79
C PHE A 22 -1.50 8.96 10.99
N ASP A 23 -0.27 9.31 10.64
CA ASP A 23 0.90 8.47 10.85
C ASP A 23 1.67 8.91 12.10
N ALA A 24 1.55 8.11 13.16
CA ALA A 24 2.30 8.29 14.40
C ALA A 24 3.77 7.83 14.31
N SER A 25 4.16 7.12 13.24
CA SER A 25 5.51 6.58 13.05
C SER A 25 6.49 7.60 12.48
N ILE A 26 6.06 8.38 11.48
CA ILE A 26 6.87 9.48 10.92
C ILE A 26 7.10 10.57 11.97
N GLY A 27 6.06 10.92 12.73
CA GLY A 27 6.14 11.91 13.80
C GLY A 27 7.22 11.61 14.83
N LYS A 28 7.42 10.33 15.19
CA LYS A 28 8.49 9.90 16.11
C LYS A 28 9.90 10.18 15.59
N SER A 29 10.12 10.07 14.28
CA SER A 29 11.44 10.32 13.68
C SER A 29 11.78 11.81 13.60
N LEU A 30 10.76 12.66 13.46
CA LEU A 30 10.91 14.11 13.32
C LEU A 30 10.92 14.85 14.66
N SER A 31 10.23 14.33 15.69
CA SER A 31 10.09 15.00 16.99
C SER A 31 11.18 14.67 18.00
N GLY A 32 12.25 13.97 17.60
CA GLY A 32 13.36 13.63 18.51
C GLY A 32 12.93 12.82 19.73
N GLY A 33 11.84 12.05 19.64
CA GLY A 33 11.29 11.29 20.76
C GLY A 33 10.41 12.09 21.74
N LEU A 34 10.20 13.39 21.52
CA LEU A 34 9.20 14.17 22.27
C LEU A 34 7.81 13.87 21.69
N ASN A 35 6.93 13.36 22.55
CA ASN A 35 5.52 13.00 22.35
C ASN A 35 4.97 13.07 20.91
N GLY A 36 4.79 11.87 20.34
CA GLY A 36 4.20 11.54 19.05
C GLY A 36 3.22 12.57 18.49
N ILE A 37 3.72 13.32 17.51
CA ILE A 37 2.89 14.15 16.65
C ILE A 37 2.26 13.22 15.61
N ASP A 38 0.93 13.16 15.60
CA ASP A 38 0.18 12.52 14.54
C ASP A 38 0.37 13.33 13.25
N VAL A 39 1.09 12.77 12.28
CA VAL A 39 1.36 13.44 11.01
C VAL A 39 0.19 13.16 10.05
N PRO A 40 -0.51 14.17 9.51
CA PRO A 40 -1.55 13.94 8.52
C PRO A 40 -0.93 13.44 7.22
N VAL A 41 -1.38 12.26 6.78
CA VAL A 41 -0.91 11.60 5.55
C VAL A 41 -2.10 11.38 4.63
N VAL A 42 -1.85 11.59 3.34
CA VAL A 42 -2.77 11.23 2.26
C VAL A 42 -2.08 10.15 1.42
N SER A 43 -2.67 8.96 1.39
CA SER A 43 -2.17 7.84 0.58
C SER A 43 -3.16 7.51 -0.51
N TRP A 44 -2.67 7.31 -1.73
CA TRP A 44 -3.47 6.89 -2.88
C TRP A 44 -3.03 5.49 -3.30
N GLY A 45 -3.96 4.70 -3.82
CA GLY A 45 -3.64 3.40 -4.39
C GLY A 45 -4.84 2.51 -4.66
N ILE A 46 -4.56 1.34 -5.21
CA ILE A 46 -5.56 0.32 -5.51
C ILE A 46 -5.91 -0.42 -4.23
N PHE A 47 -7.20 -0.44 -3.88
CA PHE A 47 -7.70 -1.15 -2.72
C PHE A 47 -7.60 -2.66 -2.91
N LEU A 48 -6.83 -3.31 -2.03
CA LEU A 48 -6.63 -4.76 -2.01
C LEU A 48 -7.30 -5.43 -0.80
N GLY A 49 -8.16 -4.71 -0.08
CA GLY A 49 -8.92 -5.23 1.03
C GLY A 49 -8.43 -4.77 2.40
N VAL A 50 -9.03 -5.34 3.44
CA VAL A 50 -8.67 -5.08 4.85
C VAL A 50 -8.16 -6.37 5.48
N LEU A 51 -6.92 -6.35 5.97
CA LEU A 51 -6.23 -7.52 6.53
C LEU A 51 -5.88 -7.31 8.01
N GLY A 52 -5.60 -8.42 8.71
CA GLY A 52 -5.22 -8.44 10.12
C GLY A 52 -6.27 -9.07 11.04
N LYS A 53 -5.83 -9.64 12.18
CA LYS A 53 -6.72 -10.27 13.17
C LYS A 53 -7.09 -9.31 14.30
N LYS A 54 -6.09 -8.76 15.01
CA LYS A 54 -6.27 -7.80 16.11
C LYS A 54 -6.41 -6.37 15.57
N ASN A 55 -5.40 -5.90 14.84
CA ASN A 55 -5.39 -4.58 14.22
C ASN A 55 -5.68 -4.74 12.72
N LYS A 56 -6.77 -4.14 12.25
CA LYS A 56 -7.18 -4.16 10.86
C LYS A 56 -6.42 -3.08 10.08
N HIS A 57 -5.94 -3.42 8.90
CA HIS A 57 -5.21 -2.52 8.02
C HIS A 57 -5.84 -2.52 6.63
N ILE A 58 -6.07 -1.33 6.09
CA ILE A 58 -6.42 -1.11 4.69
C ILE A 58 -5.14 -1.32 3.87
N ILE A 59 -5.20 -2.19 2.87
CA ILE A 59 -4.05 -2.49 2.02
C ILE A 59 -4.23 -1.78 0.68
N LEU A 60 -3.25 -0.96 0.32
CA LEU A 60 -3.17 -0.27 -0.96
C LEU A 60 -1.98 -0.81 -1.75
N ALA A 61 -2.15 -1.11 -3.03
CA ALA A 61 -1.02 -1.18 -3.97
C ALA A 61 -0.83 0.20 -4.61
N GLN A 62 0.41 0.71 -4.57
CA GLN A 62 0.72 2.06 -5.03
C GLN A 62 1.52 2.04 -6.33
N ASN A 63 2.67 1.36 -6.31
CA ASN A 63 3.57 1.28 -7.44
C ASN A 63 3.69 -0.16 -7.89
N THR A 64 3.76 -0.36 -9.21
CA THR A 64 4.18 -1.63 -9.81
C THR A 64 5.45 -1.36 -10.59
N PHE A 65 6.56 -1.95 -10.15
CA PHE A 65 7.85 -1.86 -10.83
C PHE A 65 8.01 -3.04 -11.76
N HIS A 66 8.27 -2.76 -13.04
CA HIS A 66 8.65 -3.75 -14.03
C HIS A 66 10.15 -3.61 -14.29
N TYR A 67 10.97 -4.43 -13.63
CA TYR A 67 12.43 -4.33 -13.75
C TYR A 67 12.97 -5.09 -14.97
N ALA A 68 12.39 -6.25 -15.28
CA ALA A 68 12.72 -7.09 -16.42
C ALA A 68 11.61 -8.12 -16.64
N ASP A 69 11.66 -8.87 -17.74
CA ASP A 69 10.76 -10.00 -17.97
C ASP A 69 10.78 -10.93 -16.75
N SER A 70 9.58 -11.20 -16.20
CA SER A 70 9.34 -11.97 -14.96
C SER A 70 9.86 -11.38 -13.63
N LEU A 71 10.52 -10.22 -13.63
CA LEU A 71 10.94 -9.52 -12.41
C LEU A 71 10.10 -8.26 -12.19
N TYR A 72 9.10 -8.39 -11.33
CA TYR A 72 8.26 -7.29 -10.88
C TYR A 72 8.32 -7.14 -9.36
N ASP A 73 8.17 -5.91 -8.90
CA ASP A 73 7.99 -5.59 -7.48
C ASP A 73 6.79 -4.66 -7.33
N ILE A 74 6.12 -4.72 -6.19
CA ILE A 74 4.91 -3.93 -5.96
C ILE A 74 5.03 -3.29 -4.58
N ASP A 75 4.94 -1.97 -4.55
CA ASP A 75 4.86 -1.23 -3.30
C ASP A 75 3.44 -1.31 -2.75
N TYR A 76 3.36 -1.68 -1.47
CA TYR A 76 2.11 -1.69 -0.73
C TYR A 76 2.16 -0.77 0.49
N THR A 77 1.05 -0.12 0.78
CA THR A 77 0.84 0.60 2.05
C THR A 77 -0.19 -0.15 2.87
N ALA A 78 0.12 -0.38 4.15
CA ALA A 78 -0.81 -0.92 5.12
C ALA A 78 -1.20 0.18 6.12
N ILE A 79 -2.43 0.69 6.01
CA ILE A 79 -2.93 1.81 6.81
C ILE A 79 -3.81 1.26 7.95
N PRO A 80 -3.47 1.50 9.23
CA PRO A 80 -4.32 1.07 10.34
C PRO A 80 -5.71 1.72 10.25
N THR A 81 -6.77 0.92 10.31
CA THR A 81 -8.15 1.44 10.24
C THR A 81 -8.47 2.37 11.40
N ALA A 82 -7.80 2.19 12.55
CA ALA A 82 -7.96 3.03 13.73
C ALA A 82 -7.45 4.46 13.54
N TRP A 83 -6.52 4.68 12.60
CA TRP A 83 -5.92 5.99 12.32
C TRP A 83 -6.46 6.64 11.06
N THR A 84 -7.37 5.95 10.37
CA THR A 84 -8.02 6.46 9.16
C THR A 84 -9.08 7.49 9.51
N GLN A 85 -9.04 8.63 8.84
CA GLN A 85 -10.02 9.72 9.00
C GLN A 85 -11.09 9.65 7.92
N ASN A 86 -10.68 9.50 6.65
CA ASN A 86 -11.60 9.54 5.52
C ASN A 86 -11.09 8.66 4.37
N ILE A 87 -12.03 8.07 3.63
CA ILE A 87 -11.75 7.32 2.41
C ILE A 87 -12.61 7.86 1.29
N THR A 88 -11.96 8.27 0.20
CA THR A 88 -12.63 8.73 -1.03
C THR A 88 -12.35 7.74 -2.16
N THR A 89 -13.38 7.20 -2.79
CA THR A 89 -13.19 6.46 -4.04
C THR A 89 -12.97 7.44 -5.19
N ILE A 90 -11.84 7.31 -5.88
CA ILE A 90 -11.52 8.10 -7.08
C ILE A 90 -12.10 7.42 -8.31
N ASN A 91 -11.89 6.11 -8.44
CA ASN A 91 -12.37 5.34 -9.59
C ASN A 91 -12.74 3.91 -9.17
N LYS A 92 -13.99 3.52 -9.46
CA LYS A 92 -14.51 2.17 -9.16
C LYS A 92 -13.99 1.17 -10.19
N ASN A 93 -13.56 0.00 -9.73
CA ASN A 93 -13.00 -1.05 -10.60
C ASN A 93 -11.89 -0.52 -11.54
N HIS A 94 -11.01 0.35 -11.03
CA HIS A 94 -9.92 0.93 -11.80
C HIS A 94 -9.04 -0.15 -12.45
N ILE A 95 -8.85 -1.27 -11.75
CA ILE A 95 -8.35 -2.50 -12.34
C ILE A 95 -9.39 -3.63 -12.26
N PRO A 96 -9.34 -4.61 -13.18
CA PRO A 96 -10.19 -5.79 -13.12
C PRO A 96 -10.02 -6.55 -11.80
N GLN A 97 -11.12 -7.06 -11.25
CA GLN A 97 -11.08 -7.81 -9.98
C GLN A 97 -10.15 -9.03 -10.01
N GLN A 98 -9.97 -9.67 -11.16
CA GLN A 98 -9.04 -10.79 -11.31
C GLN A 98 -7.58 -10.34 -11.06
N GLN A 99 -7.20 -9.20 -11.63
CA GLN A 99 -5.88 -8.60 -11.41
C GLN A 99 -5.72 -8.15 -9.96
N ALA A 100 -6.75 -7.50 -9.38
CA ALA A 100 -6.73 -7.11 -7.96
C ALA A 100 -6.55 -8.32 -7.02
N LYS A 101 -7.21 -9.45 -7.32
CA LYS A 101 -7.03 -10.70 -6.57
C LYS A 101 -5.61 -11.27 -6.71
N GLN A 102 -4.99 -11.14 -7.88
CA GLN A 102 -3.58 -11.53 -8.07
C GLN A 102 -2.66 -10.65 -7.21
N LEU A 103 -2.83 -9.33 -7.20
CA LEU A 103 -2.06 -8.42 -6.36
C LEU A 103 -2.25 -8.73 -4.86
N GLN A 104 -3.49 -8.94 -4.43
CA GLN A 104 -3.78 -9.33 -3.05
C GLN A 104 -3.11 -10.66 -2.67
N LYS A 105 -3.11 -11.66 -3.55
CA LYS A 105 -2.40 -12.92 -3.33
C LYS A 105 -0.89 -12.70 -3.24
N SER A 106 -0.31 -11.89 -4.12
CA SER A 106 1.11 -11.54 -4.08
C SER A 106 1.50 -10.89 -2.76
N PHE A 107 0.69 -9.95 -2.23
CA PHE A 107 0.88 -9.37 -0.90
C PHE A 107 0.91 -10.42 0.21
N LEU A 108 -0.03 -11.39 0.18
CA LEU A 108 -0.09 -12.47 1.18
C LEU A 108 1.07 -13.47 1.07
N ILE A 109 1.58 -13.70 -0.15
CA ILE A 109 2.69 -14.63 -0.43
C ILE A 109 4.05 -13.99 -0.14
N GLY A 110 4.18 -12.67 -0.28
CA GLY A 110 5.42 -11.92 -0.04
C GLY A 110 6.01 -12.08 1.37
N GLY A 111 5.24 -12.59 2.34
CA GLY A 111 5.74 -13.01 3.65
C GLY A 111 6.39 -14.40 3.70
N LYS A 112 6.30 -15.19 2.61
CA LYS A 112 6.76 -16.58 2.49
C LYS A 112 7.87 -16.78 1.46
N THR A 113 8.47 -15.71 0.91
CA THR A 113 9.56 -15.85 -0.05
C THR A 113 10.85 -16.34 0.62
N THR A 114 10.99 -17.67 0.56
CA THR A 114 12.21 -18.47 0.55
C THR A 114 13.12 -18.13 -0.64
N THR A 115 13.57 -16.88 -0.76
CA THR A 115 14.56 -16.51 -1.77
C THR A 115 15.92 -16.34 -1.12
N LYS A 116 16.80 -17.33 -1.39
CA LYS A 116 18.21 -17.33 -1.01
C LYS A 116 18.83 -15.96 -1.26
N ARG A 117 19.40 -15.40 -0.19
CA ARG A 117 19.99 -14.06 -0.02
C ARG A 117 21.22 -13.74 -0.91
N ASN A 118 21.39 -14.40 -2.05
CA ASN A 118 22.61 -14.36 -2.86
C ASN A 118 22.33 -14.12 -4.36
N LYS A 119 21.54 -13.10 -4.70
CA LYS A 119 21.64 -12.47 -6.02
C LYS A 119 21.96 -11.00 -5.80
N ARG A 120 23.26 -10.68 -5.75
CA ARG A 120 23.73 -9.29 -5.78
C ARG A 120 23.08 -8.62 -6.99
N GLN A 121 22.35 -7.54 -6.77
CA GLN A 121 21.87 -6.66 -7.84
C GLN A 121 23.09 -6.27 -8.69
N LYS A 122 23.09 -6.68 -9.95
CA LYS A 122 24.04 -6.15 -10.93
C LYS A 122 23.54 -4.77 -11.30
N LYS A 123 24.43 -3.78 -11.25
CA LYS A 123 24.15 -2.41 -11.69
C LYS A 123 23.84 -2.47 -13.19
N ALA A 124 22.59 -2.27 -13.55
CA ALA A 124 22.16 -2.11 -14.94
C ALA A 124 22.02 -0.62 -15.22
N ILE A 125 22.62 -0.15 -16.32
CA ILE A 125 22.46 1.23 -16.79
C ILE A 125 21.22 1.20 -17.71
N ASN A 126 20.09 1.69 -17.19
CA ASN A 126 18.78 1.52 -17.84
C ASN A 126 18.29 2.76 -18.62
N HIS A 127 19.07 3.83 -18.70
CA HIS A 127 18.68 5.02 -19.45
C HIS A 127 19.89 5.79 -19.97
N GLU A 128 19.79 6.28 -21.20
CA GLU A 128 20.57 7.44 -21.65
C GLU A 128 19.96 8.69 -21.00
N ARG A 129 20.81 9.67 -20.65
CA ARG A 129 20.33 10.98 -20.22
C ARG A 129 19.58 11.59 -21.39
N LEU A 130 18.33 11.97 -21.16
CA LEU A 130 17.66 12.92 -22.03
C LEU A 130 18.28 14.28 -21.71
N ASP A 131 19.10 14.78 -22.63
CA ASP A 131 19.59 16.17 -22.63
C ASP A 131 18.43 17.15 -22.84
#